data_AF-A0A1G7H9V2-F1
#
_entry.id   AF-A0A1G7H9V2-F1
#
_cell.length_a   1.000
_cell.length_b   1.000
_cell.length_c   1.000
_cell.angle_alpha   90.00
_cell.angle_beta   90.00
_cell.angle_gamma   90.00
#
_symmetry.space_group_name_H-M   'P 1'
#
loop_
_entity.id
_entity.type
_entity.pdbx_description
1 polymer ?
#
loop_
_entity_poly.entity_id
_entity_poly.type
_entity_poly.pdbx_seq_one_letter_code
_entity_poly.pdbx_strand_id
1 'polypeptide(L)'
;MQSDLIAGHHDDRVTARSRALLPALLVFAASACGSNDDERLLTGDDPGRPSAGWERDEGVPSSVIRIYEGETHCDMDSALILEIHWPRDGGSTERAGHSFVRDPEGVFAERTVGSFVPDAELPDDAIPTGWENGPGVELWLANDLSTAYAVDGDTVEAWPALSSGAPCA
;
A
#
# COMPACT_ATOMS: atom_id res chain seq x y z
N MET A 1 -53.33 40.71 -37.98
CA MET A 1 -52.94 41.81 -38.86
C MET A 1 -51.67 41.40 -39.58
N GLN A 2 -51.67 41.59 -40.91
CA GLN A 2 -50.65 41.21 -41.89
C GLN A 2 -49.38 42.08 -41.81
N SER A 3 -48.40 41.68 -42.64
CA SER A 3 -47.28 42.45 -43.22
C SER A 3 -45.92 42.30 -42.52
N ASP A 4 -44.77 42.12 -43.16
CA ASP A 4 -44.33 41.86 -44.55
C ASP A 4 -42.82 41.46 -44.43
N LEU A 5 -42.35 40.36 -45.04
CA LEU A 5 -41.50 40.28 -46.25
C LEU A 5 -40.13 41.04 -46.29
N ILE A 6 -39.07 40.23 -46.38
CA ILE A 6 -37.97 40.20 -47.39
C ILE A 6 -36.67 41.03 -47.22
N ALA A 7 -35.57 40.31 -47.51
CA ALA A 7 -34.22 40.65 -47.98
C ALA A 7 -33.27 41.36 -46.99
N GLY A 8 -32.03 40.94 -46.77
CA GLY A 8 -31.14 40.03 -47.49
C GLY A 8 -29.84 40.78 -47.80
N HIS A 9 -28.67 40.37 -47.29
CA HIS A 9 -27.38 40.75 -47.89
C HIS A 9 -26.19 39.94 -47.36
N HIS A 10 -25.55 39.25 -48.30
CA HIS A 10 -24.13 38.91 -48.47
C HIS A 10 -23.29 38.27 -47.33
N ASP A 11 -22.94 37.01 -47.61
CA ASP A 11 -21.62 36.41 -47.41
C ASP A 11 -20.48 37.36 -47.82
N ASP A 12 -19.42 37.42 -47.00
CA ASP A 12 -18.05 37.26 -47.54
C ASP A 12 -16.99 37.04 -46.44
N ARG A 13 -16.39 35.85 -46.52
CA ARG A 13 -14.94 35.56 -46.50
C ARG A 13 -14.12 35.82 -45.23
N VAL A 14 -13.84 34.68 -44.60
CA VAL A 14 -12.58 34.24 -43.97
C VAL A 14 -11.34 35.09 -44.33
N THR A 15 -10.78 35.81 -43.35
CA THR A 15 -9.32 35.86 -43.15
C THR A 15 -8.98 36.36 -41.74
N ALA A 16 -8.47 35.47 -40.89
CA ALA A 16 -7.61 35.85 -39.78
C ALA A 16 -6.72 34.66 -39.41
N ARG A 17 -5.50 34.68 -39.94
CA ARG A 17 -4.39 33.85 -39.44
C ARG A 17 -4.02 34.36 -38.04
N SER A 18 -4.66 33.82 -37.01
CA SER A 18 -4.24 34.04 -35.63
C SER A 18 -3.11 33.09 -35.29
N ARG A 19 -1.89 33.64 -35.17
CA ARG A 19 -0.79 33.00 -34.43
C ARG A 19 -1.18 32.99 -32.95
N ALA A 20 -1.80 31.92 -32.49
CA ALA A 20 -1.91 31.64 -31.07
C ALA A 20 -0.57 31.02 -30.63
N LEU A 21 0.20 31.78 -29.85
CA LEU A 21 1.32 31.26 -29.08
C LEU A 21 0.75 30.26 -28.07
N LEU A 22 1.18 29.00 -28.17
CA LEU A 22 0.85 27.94 -27.22
C LEU A 22 1.25 28.39 -25.80
N PRO A 23 0.38 28.25 -24.79
CA PRO A 23 0.83 28.32 -23.42
C PRO A 23 1.72 27.10 -23.18
N ALA A 24 2.94 27.33 -22.71
CA ALA A 24 3.80 26.28 -22.18
C ALA A 24 3.07 25.65 -20.99
N LEU A 25 2.50 24.45 -21.19
CA LEU A 25 2.13 23.58 -20.09
C LEU A 25 3.41 23.23 -19.33
N LEU A 26 3.64 23.92 -18.22
CA LEU A 26 4.48 23.42 -17.14
C LEU A 26 3.79 22.16 -16.62
N VAL A 27 4.21 21.01 -17.16
CA VAL A 27 3.95 19.73 -16.52
C VAL A 27 4.78 19.74 -15.24
N PHE A 28 4.13 20.07 -14.13
CA PHE A 28 4.64 19.67 -12.82
C PHE A 28 4.60 18.14 -12.83
N ALA A 29 5.74 17.50 -13.10
CA ALA A 29 5.93 16.12 -12.71
C ALA A 29 5.87 16.13 -11.17
N ALA A 30 4.73 15.75 -10.63
CA ALA A 30 4.66 15.39 -9.22
C ALA A 30 5.60 14.20 -9.07
N SER A 31 6.76 14.44 -8.47
CA SER A 31 7.64 13.39 -7.99
C SER A 31 6.89 12.71 -6.86
N ALA A 32 6.11 11.68 -7.19
CA ALA A 32 5.57 10.74 -6.22
C ALA A 32 6.73 9.85 -5.76
N CYS A 33 7.63 10.42 -4.96
CA CYS A 33 8.68 9.66 -4.30
C CYS A 33 8.08 9.03 -3.04
N GLY A 34 7.83 7.72 -3.09
CA GLY A 34 8.06 6.75 -2.01
C GLY A 34 7.17 6.78 -0.75
N SER A 35 6.52 7.88 -0.39
CA SER A 35 5.78 7.97 0.88
C SER A 35 4.35 7.41 0.82
N ASN A 36 3.80 7.17 -0.37
CA ASN A 36 2.40 6.77 -0.51
C ASN A 36 2.15 5.28 -0.18
N ASP A 37 3.18 4.43 -0.26
CA ASP A 37 2.97 2.97 -0.20
C ASP A 37 2.84 2.50 1.26
N ASP A 38 3.63 3.06 2.19
CA ASP A 38 3.48 2.79 3.61
C ASP A 38 2.18 3.41 4.16
N GLU A 39 1.85 4.64 3.76
CA GLU A 39 0.57 5.29 4.11
C GLU A 39 -0.65 4.48 3.62
N ARG A 40 -0.52 3.77 2.51
CA ARG A 40 -1.57 2.89 1.98
C ARG A 40 -1.73 1.60 2.80
N LEU A 41 -0.64 1.10 3.37
CA LEU A 41 -0.66 -0.11 4.21
C LEU A 41 -1.02 0.20 5.66
N LEU A 42 -0.82 1.45 6.08
CA LEU A 42 -1.12 1.99 7.40
C LEU A 42 -2.43 2.78 7.39
N THR A 43 -3.54 2.16 7.76
CA THR A 43 -4.90 2.78 7.73
C THR A 43 -5.43 3.21 9.09
N GLY A 44 -4.57 3.56 10.04
CA GLY A 44 -5.01 4.04 11.35
C GLY A 44 -5.52 5.48 11.32
N ASP A 45 -6.73 5.72 11.84
CA ASP A 45 -7.29 7.07 12.06
C ASP A 45 -6.64 7.83 13.24
N ASP A 46 -5.64 7.27 13.94
CA ASP A 46 -5.00 7.88 15.12
C ASP A 46 -3.87 8.87 14.72
N PRO A 47 -4.06 10.19 14.93
CA PRO A 47 -3.07 11.21 14.61
C PRO A 47 -1.93 11.19 15.66
N GLY A 48 -1.02 10.24 15.54
CA GLY A 48 0.18 10.19 16.38
C GLY A 48 0.95 8.87 16.34
N ARG A 49 0.28 7.78 15.98
CA ARG A 49 0.88 6.48 15.62
C ARG A 49 -0.05 5.78 14.65
N PRO A 50 0.23 5.79 13.33
CA PRO A 50 -0.56 5.00 12.41
C PRO A 50 -0.53 3.54 12.87
N SER A 51 -1.68 3.05 13.32
CA SER A 51 -1.87 1.68 13.73
C SER A 51 -3.28 1.28 13.34
N ALA A 52 -3.35 0.27 12.48
CA ALA A 52 -4.51 -0.50 12.03
C ALA A 52 -4.43 -0.62 10.51
N GLY A 53 -4.58 -1.84 10.00
CA GLY A 53 -4.87 -1.98 8.58
C GLY A 53 -5.02 -3.38 8.08
N TRP A 54 -5.55 -4.28 8.89
CA TRP A 54 -5.93 -5.60 8.40
C TRP A 54 -7.16 -6.02 9.18
N GLU A 55 -8.32 -5.84 8.57
CA GLU A 55 -9.64 -6.14 9.12
C GLU A 55 -10.16 -7.46 8.53
N ARG A 56 -10.98 -8.17 9.29
CA ARG A 56 -11.73 -9.37 8.89
C ARG A 56 -13.02 -9.32 9.68
N ASP A 57 -14.15 -9.13 9.00
CA ASP A 57 -15.46 -8.87 9.62
C ASP A 57 -15.46 -7.61 10.53
N GLU A 58 -16.41 -7.48 11.47
CA GLU A 58 -16.48 -6.38 12.43
C GLU A 58 -15.22 -6.32 13.33
N GLY A 59 -14.19 -5.59 12.89
CA GLY A 59 -13.05 -5.14 13.68
C GLY A 59 -12.22 -6.26 14.32
N VAL A 60 -11.11 -6.64 13.67
CA VAL A 60 -10.14 -7.57 14.28
C VAL A 60 -9.40 -6.84 15.41
N PRO A 61 -9.38 -7.37 16.65
CA PRO A 61 -8.61 -6.77 17.72
C PRO A 61 -7.12 -6.72 17.39
N SER A 62 -6.43 -5.63 17.76
CA SER A 62 -4.97 -5.51 17.60
C SER A 62 -4.16 -6.58 18.35
N SER A 63 -4.80 -7.32 19.26
CA SER A 63 -4.23 -8.52 19.88
C SER A 63 -4.08 -9.72 18.94
N VAL A 64 -4.64 -9.64 17.73
CA VAL A 64 -4.60 -10.69 16.69
C VAL A 64 -3.65 -10.32 15.56
N ILE A 65 -3.71 -9.07 15.09
CA ILE A 65 -2.87 -8.56 14.00
C ILE A 65 -2.52 -7.11 14.26
N ARG A 66 -1.26 -6.74 14.03
CA ARG A 66 -0.80 -5.36 14.11
C ARG A 66 0.25 -5.09 13.05
N ILE A 67 0.22 -3.91 12.47
CA ILE A 67 1.28 -3.40 11.58
C ILE A 67 1.78 -2.08 12.14
N TYR A 68 3.10 -1.87 12.10
CA TYR A 68 3.74 -0.66 12.62
C TYR A 68 5.12 -0.48 11.98
N GLU A 69 5.61 0.76 11.97
CA GLU A 69 6.97 1.09 11.51
C GLU A 69 8.04 0.53 12.46
N GLY A 70 9.21 0.20 11.93
CA GLY A 70 10.36 -0.14 12.75
C GLY A 70 10.79 1.01 13.66
N GLU A 71 11.58 0.68 14.68
CA GLU A 71 11.97 1.64 15.70
C GLU A 71 13.01 2.65 15.15
N THR A 72 12.69 3.95 15.19
CA THR A 72 13.59 5.02 14.74
C THR A 72 14.94 5.01 15.46
N HIS A 73 14.99 4.63 16.73
CA HIS A 73 16.24 4.60 17.50
C HIS A 73 17.22 3.51 17.06
N CYS A 74 16.77 2.61 16.19
CA CYS A 74 17.55 1.55 15.56
C CYS A 74 17.78 1.78 14.06
N ASP A 75 17.44 2.98 13.55
CA ASP A 75 17.48 3.34 12.12
C ASP A 75 16.66 2.36 11.26
N MET A 76 15.51 1.92 11.78
CA MET A 76 14.64 0.89 11.17
C MET A 76 13.27 1.43 10.76
N ASP A 77 13.02 2.73 10.90
CA ASP A 77 11.74 3.39 10.62
C ASP A 77 11.36 3.41 9.13
N SER A 78 12.26 2.98 8.23
CA SER A 78 11.99 2.78 6.81
C SER A 78 11.32 1.43 6.47
N ALA A 79 11.12 0.56 7.45
CA ALA A 79 10.50 -0.75 7.27
C ALA A 79 9.19 -0.86 8.06
N LEU A 80 8.26 -1.66 7.55
CA LEU A 80 7.04 -2.04 8.28
C LEU A 80 7.16 -3.45 8.84
N ILE A 81 6.68 -3.62 10.07
CA ILE A 81 6.61 -4.89 10.77
C ILE A 81 5.14 -5.26 10.94
N LEU A 82 4.74 -6.37 10.32
CA LEU A 82 3.44 -7.00 10.50
C LEU A 82 3.58 -8.13 11.53
N GLU A 83 2.85 -8.08 12.63
CA GLU A 83 2.76 -9.18 13.59
C GLU A 83 1.37 -9.81 13.58
N ILE A 84 1.35 -11.14 13.58
CA ILE A 84 0.14 -11.94 13.59
C ILE A 84 0.24 -12.92 14.78
N HIS A 85 -0.74 -12.88 15.68
CA HIS A 85 -0.82 -13.71 16.89
C HIS A 85 -1.89 -14.81 16.77
N TRP A 86 -2.20 -15.25 15.54
CA TRP A 86 -3.25 -16.22 15.21
C TRP A 86 -2.80 -17.26 14.15
N PRO A 87 -3.29 -18.52 14.21
CA PRO A 87 -4.10 -19.11 15.28
C PRO A 87 -3.30 -19.17 16.57
N ARG A 88 -4.00 -19.08 17.71
CA ARG A 88 -3.35 -19.16 19.01
C ARG A 88 -2.77 -20.57 19.17
N ASP A 89 -1.50 -20.74 18.83
CA ASP A 89 -0.79 -22.00 19.02
C ASP A 89 -0.79 -22.36 20.51
N GLY A 90 -1.77 -23.17 20.93
CA GLY A 90 -1.65 -24.08 22.07
C GLY A 90 -1.27 -23.52 23.46
N GLY A 91 -1.22 -22.19 23.67
CA GLY A 91 -1.13 -21.59 25.00
C GLY A 91 0.26 -21.20 25.53
N SER A 92 1.03 -20.36 24.82
CA SER A 92 1.98 -19.47 25.50
C SER A 92 2.04 -18.09 24.83
N THR A 93 1.54 -17.08 25.55
CA THR A 93 1.29 -15.70 25.08
C THR A 93 2.51 -14.77 25.14
N GLU A 94 3.73 -15.29 25.07
CA GLU A 94 4.94 -14.45 25.15
C GLU A 94 5.83 -14.53 23.90
N ARG A 95 5.62 -15.50 23.00
CA ARG A 95 6.45 -15.73 21.80
C ARG A 95 5.72 -16.32 20.58
N ALA A 96 4.41 -16.47 20.62
CA ALA A 96 3.63 -17.14 19.56
C ALA A 96 3.00 -16.14 18.57
N GLY A 97 3.83 -15.27 18.02
CA GLY A 97 3.45 -14.39 16.91
C GLY A 97 4.40 -14.59 15.74
N HIS A 98 3.87 -14.59 14.52
CA HIS A 98 4.66 -14.53 13.30
C HIS A 98 4.82 -13.05 12.92
N SER A 99 6.07 -12.60 12.86
CA SER A 99 6.41 -11.24 12.42
C SER A 99 6.96 -11.29 11.00
N PHE A 100 6.44 -10.46 10.11
CA PHE A 100 6.85 -10.32 8.72
C PHE A 100 7.30 -8.89 8.46
N VAL A 101 8.27 -8.71 7.57
CA VAL A 101 8.87 -7.40 7.33
C VAL A 101 8.70 -6.97 5.89
N ARG A 102 8.13 -5.77 5.68
CA ARG A 102 8.25 -5.01 4.44
C ARG A 102 9.47 -4.12 4.56
N ASP A 103 10.51 -4.38 3.77
CA ASP A 103 11.82 -3.72 3.92
C ASP A 103 12.41 -3.33 2.56
N PRO A 104 11.92 -2.23 1.94
CA PRO A 104 12.42 -1.78 0.65
C PRO A 104 13.88 -1.29 0.69
N GLU A 105 14.35 -0.81 1.84
CA GLU A 105 15.70 -0.26 2.02
C GLU A 105 16.71 -1.28 2.58
N GLY A 106 16.27 -2.49 2.93
CA GLY A 106 17.14 -3.59 3.35
C GLY A 106 17.67 -3.49 4.78
N VAL A 107 17.05 -2.71 5.67
CA VAL A 107 17.52 -2.51 7.06
C VAL A 107 17.35 -3.76 7.94
N PHE A 108 16.53 -4.73 7.50
CA PHE A 108 16.29 -6.03 8.12
C PHE A 108 16.91 -7.22 7.36
N ALA A 109 17.70 -7.00 6.30
CA ALA A 109 18.17 -8.08 5.42
C ALA A 109 18.88 -9.26 6.12
N GLU A 110 19.54 -9.04 7.25
CA GLU A 110 20.22 -10.08 8.04
C GLU A 110 19.35 -10.70 9.16
N ARG A 111 18.11 -10.22 9.32
CA ARG A 111 17.20 -10.55 10.43
C ARG A 111 15.94 -11.30 9.97
N THR A 112 15.82 -11.56 8.68
CA THR A 112 14.69 -12.23 8.06
C THR A 112 15.13 -13.56 7.44
N VAL A 113 14.19 -14.49 7.30
CA VAL A 113 14.45 -15.81 6.68
C VAL A 113 14.64 -15.74 5.16
N GLY A 114 14.43 -14.56 4.57
CA GLY A 114 14.57 -14.26 3.14
C GLY A 114 14.59 -12.75 2.92
N SER A 115 14.47 -12.30 1.68
CA SER A 115 14.44 -10.88 1.32
C SER A 115 13.03 -10.41 0.98
N PHE A 116 12.76 -9.13 1.22
CA PHE A 116 11.57 -8.46 0.69
C PHE A 116 11.58 -8.49 -0.86
N VAL A 117 10.43 -8.77 -1.47
CA VAL A 117 10.25 -8.75 -2.93
C VAL A 117 9.04 -7.88 -3.27
N PRO A 118 9.22 -6.70 -3.88
CA PRO A 118 8.12 -5.76 -4.15
C PRO A 118 7.19 -6.21 -5.28
N ASP A 119 7.70 -6.98 -6.23
CA ASP A 119 6.96 -7.49 -7.39
C ASP A 119 7.05 -9.02 -7.43
N ALA A 120 6.44 -9.67 -6.45
CA ALA A 120 6.41 -11.12 -6.33
C ALA A 120 5.32 -11.75 -7.23
N GLU A 121 5.48 -13.03 -7.53
CA GLU A 121 4.36 -13.86 -8.00
C GLU A 121 3.72 -14.52 -6.78
N LEU A 122 2.39 -14.49 -6.67
CA LEU A 122 1.68 -15.20 -5.60
C LEU A 122 1.74 -16.72 -5.86
N PRO A 123 2.31 -17.52 -4.94
CA PRO A 123 2.32 -18.98 -5.12
C PRO A 123 0.91 -19.59 -5.08
N ASP A 124 0.68 -20.64 -5.87
CA ASP A 124 -0.61 -21.36 -5.93
C ASP A 124 -1.06 -21.96 -4.58
N ASP A 125 -0.11 -22.20 -3.67
CA ASP A 125 -0.34 -22.75 -2.34
C ASP A 125 -0.37 -21.68 -1.23
N ALA A 126 -0.30 -20.39 -1.59
CA ALA A 126 -0.52 -19.30 -0.65
C ALA A 126 -1.95 -19.37 -0.09
N ILE A 127 -2.07 -19.15 1.21
CA ILE A 127 -3.33 -19.31 1.94
C ILE A 127 -3.96 -17.92 2.13
N PRO A 128 -5.16 -17.67 1.57
CA PRO A 128 -5.87 -16.43 1.84
C PRO A 128 -6.31 -16.40 3.30
N THR A 129 -5.96 -15.34 4.01
CA THR A 129 -6.35 -15.19 5.41
C THR A 129 -7.77 -14.62 5.55
N GLY A 130 -8.26 -13.96 4.51
CA GLY A 130 -9.49 -13.16 4.54
C GLY A 130 -9.35 -11.86 5.35
N TRP A 131 -8.11 -11.46 5.70
CA TRP A 131 -7.83 -10.11 6.16
C TRP A 131 -7.65 -9.18 4.96
N GLU A 132 -8.22 -7.99 5.04
CA GLU A 132 -8.13 -6.92 4.03
C GLU A 132 -7.91 -5.56 4.73
N ASN A 133 -7.11 -4.67 4.13
CA ASN A 133 -6.93 -3.31 4.64
C ASN A 133 -7.97 -2.33 4.07
N GLY A 134 -8.04 -1.10 4.60
CA GLY A 134 -9.02 -0.11 4.14
C GLY A 134 -8.99 0.17 2.62
N PRO A 135 -7.80 0.29 1.99
CA PRO A 135 -7.63 0.38 0.53
C PRO A 135 -7.95 -0.87 -0.29
N GLY A 136 -8.14 -2.03 0.34
CA GLY A 136 -8.46 -3.29 -0.35
C GLY A 136 -7.29 -4.22 -0.63
N VAL A 137 -6.16 -4.05 0.06
CA VAL A 137 -5.05 -5.02 0.02
C VAL A 137 -5.46 -6.25 0.82
N GLU A 138 -5.26 -7.44 0.27
CA GLU A 138 -5.54 -8.74 0.89
C GLU A 138 -4.27 -9.39 1.44
N LEU A 139 -4.38 -10.07 2.59
CA LEU A 139 -3.24 -10.70 3.26
C LEU A 139 -3.32 -12.19 3.03
N TRP A 140 -2.24 -12.73 2.50
CA TRP A 140 -2.06 -14.14 2.25
C TRP A 140 -0.79 -14.62 2.98
N LEU A 141 -0.73 -15.90 3.31
CA LEU A 141 0.40 -16.48 4.02
C LEU A 141 0.94 -17.70 3.26
N ALA A 142 2.27 -17.84 3.24
CA ALA A 142 2.89 -19.12 2.90
C ALA A 142 2.47 -20.18 3.92
N ASN A 143 2.27 -21.42 3.48
CA ASN A 143 1.82 -22.52 4.34
C ASN A 143 2.81 -22.84 5.49
N ASP A 144 4.10 -22.59 5.30
CA ASP A 144 5.14 -22.75 6.34
C ASP A 144 5.37 -21.49 7.19
N LEU A 145 4.60 -20.42 6.92
CA LEU A 145 4.69 -19.12 7.60
C LEU A 145 6.05 -18.44 7.44
N SER A 146 6.81 -18.76 6.38
CA SER A 146 8.07 -18.06 6.07
C SER A 146 7.85 -16.68 5.47
N THR A 147 6.66 -16.43 4.92
CA THR A 147 6.36 -15.27 4.08
C THR A 147 4.89 -14.86 4.24
N ALA A 148 4.66 -13.57 4.39
CA ALA A 148 3.36 -12.95 4.18
C ALA A 148 3.32 -12.28 2.81
N TYR A 149 2.18 -12.31 2.15
CA TYR A 149 1.98 -11.65 0.87
C TYR A 149 0.90 -10.58 1.01
N ALA A 150 1.23 -9.35 0.62
CA ALA A 150 0.27 -8.26 0.48
C ALA A 150 -0.16 -8.20 -0.99
N VAL A 151 -1.42 -8.55 -1.24
CA VAL A 151 -1.99 -8.68 -2.59
C VAL A 151 -2.90 -7.50 -2.87
N ASP A 152 -2.59 -6.71 -3.90
CA ASP A 152 -3.39 -5.59 -4.37
C ASP A 152 -3.69 -5.75 -5.87
N GLY A 153 -4.85 -6.36 -6.16
CA GLY A 153 -5.21 -6.74 -7.52
C GLY A 153 -4.16 -7.67 -8.14
N ASP A 154 -3.45 -7.16 -9.15
CA ASP A 154 -2.39 -7.89 -9.86
C ASP A 154 -0.99 -7.67 -9.28
N THR A 155 -0.86 -6.82 -8.24
CA THR A 155 0.43 -6.51 -7.59
C THR A 155 0.57 -7.31 -6.30
N VAL A 156 1.73 -7.92 -6.08
CA VAL A 156 2.00 -8.74 -4.90
C VAL A 156 3.35 -8.37 -4.32
N GLU A 157 3.37 -7.99 -3.05
CA GLU A 157 4.61 -7.90 -2.29
C GLU A 157 4.80 -9.16 -1.44
N ALA A 158 6.03 -9.66 -1.34
CA ALA A 158 6.40 -10.76 -0.45
C ALA A 158 7.26 -10.25 0.72
N TRP A 159 6.75 -10.44 1.94
CA TRP A 159 7.34 -9.96 3.19
C TRP A 159 7.90 -11.16 3.97
N PRO A 160 9.23 -11.31 4.07
CA PRO A 160 9.82 -12.44 4.77
C PRO A 160 9.59 -12.38 6.28
N ALA A 161 9.49 -13.55 6.90
CA ALA A 161 9.39 -13.67 8.35
C ALA A 161 10.70 -13.27 9.06
N LEU A 162 10.60 -12.68 10.24
CA LEU A 162 11.74 -12.45 11.13
C LEU A 162 12.29 -13.79 11.62
N SER A 163 13.62 -13.97 11.56
CA SER A 163 14.32 -15.21 11.91
C SER A 163 14.49 -15.45 13.41
N SER A 164 13.76 -14.73 14.27
CA SER A 164 13.88 -14.56 15.72
C SER A 164 14.92 -13.53 16.18
N GLY A 165 14.49 -12.64 17.09
CA GLY A 165 15.27 -11.55 17.66
C GLY A 165 14.38 -10.35 17.96
N ALA A 166 14.70 -9.58 18.99
CA ALA A 166 14.08 -8.27 19.14
C ALA A 166 14.47 -7.41 17.92
N PRO A 167 13.57 -6.56 17.39
CA PRO A 167 13.89 -5.71 16.24
C PRO A 167 15.13 -4.85 16.51
N CYS A 168 15.36 -4.48 17.78
CA CYS A 168 16.58 -3.84 18.27
C CYS A 168 17.45 -4.84 19.05
N ALA A 169 18.76 -4.86 18.76
CA ALA A 169 19.75 -5.66 19.46
C ALA A 169 20.35 -4.91 20.66
#